data_AF-N9C3J1-F1
#
_entry.id   AF-N9C3J1-F1
#
_cell.length_a   1.000
_cell.length_b   1.000
_cell.length_c   1.000
_cell.angle_alpha   90.00
_cell.angle_beta   90.00
_cell.angle_gamma   90.00
#
_symmetry.space_group_name_H-M   'P 1'
#
loop_
_entity.id
_entity.type
_entity.pdbx_description
1 polymer ?
#
loop_
_entity_poly.entity_id
_entity_poly.type
_entity_poly.pdbx_seq_one_letter_code
_entity_poly.pdbx_strand_id
1 'polypeptide(L)'
;MSKDFKIKEILLDQILELNEAYWFPDQFPTTLQILEHIQLIEQADLTYPIILSADGRVMDGMHRVAKAKLQGDLKILAVQFEKTPVPDFINVDEDDLNYDE
;
A
#
# COMPACT_ATOMS: atom_id res chain seq x y z
N MET A 1 -10.31 -11.25 -0.04
CA MET A 1 -9.63 -11.74 -1.26
C MET A 1 -8.17 -12.17 -1.03
N SER A 2 -7.40 -11.59 -0.10
CA SER A 2 -5.97 -11.94 0.07
C SER A 2 -5.61 -12.87 1.25
N LYS A 3 -6.57 -13.26 2.10
CA LYS A 3 -6.29 -13.98 3.37
C LYS A 3 -5.63 -15.36 3.19
N ASP A 4 -5.89 -16.02 2.06
CA ASP A 4 -5.39 -17.37 1.77
C ASP A 4 -4.08 -17.38 0.97
N PHE A 5 -3.55 -16.20 0.66
CA PHE A 5 -2.32 -16.08 -0.12
C PHE A 5 -1.11 -16.47 0.73
N LYS A 6 -0.15 -17.15 0.11
CA LYS A 6 1.10 -17.50 0.76
C LYS A 6 1.88 -16.23 1.08
N ILE A 7 2.13 -16.00 2.36
CA ILE A 7 3.00 -14.92 2.84
C ILE A 7 4.44 -15.21 2.41
N LYS A 8 5.11 -14.17 1.89
CA LYS A 8 6.53 -14.18 1.54
C LYS A 8 7.23 -12.95 2.10
N GLU A 9 8.52 -13.06 2.36
CA GLU A 9 9.37 -11.88 2.59
C GLU A 9 9.91 -11.37 1.26
N ILE A 10 9.89 -10.05 1.08
CA ILE A 10 10.54 -9.38 -0.06
C ILE A 10 11.47 -8.28 0.45
N LEU A 11 12.45 -7.90 -0.38
CA LEU A 11 13.33 -6.77 -0.07
C LEU A 11 12.56 -5.45 -0.23
N LEU A 12 12.74 -4.53 0.70
CA LEU A 12 12.12 -3.20 0.61
C LEU A 12 12.60 -2.41 -0.62
N ASP A 13 13.81 -2.67 -1.10
CA ASP A 13 14.35 -2.05 -2.32
C ASP A 13 13.66 -2.51 -3.60
N GLN A 14 12.79 -3.53 -3.54
CA GLN A 14 11.92 -3.91 -4.66
C GLN A 14 10.64 -3.08 -4.73
N ILE A 15 10.32 -2.30 -3.69
CA ILE A 15 9.14 -1.43 -3.66
C ILE A 15 9.45 -0.13 -4.38
N LEU A 16 8.96 0.00 -5.61
CA LEU A 16 9.23 1.14 -6.48
C LEU A 16 8.60 2.43 -5.93
N GLU A 17 7.43 2.31 -5.32
CA GLU A 17 6.61 3.38 -4.77
C GLU A 17 7.33 4.19 -3.67
N LEU A 18 8.38 3.64 -3.04
CA LEU A 18 9.24 4.39 -2.12
C LEU A 18 9.95 5.57 -2.79
N ASN A 19 10.09 5.55 -4.11
CA ASN A 19 10.73 6.59 -4.91
C ASN A 19 9.74 7.37 -5.79
N GLU A 20 8.44 7.23 -5.54
CA GLU A 20 7.37 7.89 -6.30
C GLU A 20 6.61 8.88 -5.41
N ALA A 21 5.92 9.83 -6.01
CA ALA A 21 4.97 10.70 -5.31
C ALA A 21 3.67 9.93 -4.98
N TYR A 22 3.79 8.84 -4.22
CA TYR A 22 2.73 7.85 -4.03
C TYR A 22 1.46 8.42 -3.37
N TRP A 23 1.61 9.15 -2.25
CA TRP A 23 0.46 9.71 -1.53
C TRP A 23 -0.07 11.03 -2.11
N PHE A 24 0.76 11.76 -2.84
CA PHE A 24 0.43 13.09 -3.34
C PHE A 24 0.86 13.24 -4.81
N PRO A 25 0.31 12.42 -5.72
CA PRO A 25 0.66 12.52 -7.13
C PRO A 25 0.28 13.90 -7.67
N ASP A 26 1.24 14.57 -8.32
CA ASP A 26 1.09 15.91 -8.91
C ASP A 26 0.60 17.01 -7.94
N GLN A 27 0.78 16.81 -6.63
CA GLN A 27 0.34 17.73 -5.58
C GLN A 27 1.49 18.16 -4.67
N PHE A 28 1.30 19.29 -3.99
CA PHE A 28 2.21 19.81 -2.97
C PHE A 28 1.52 19.73 -1.61
N PRO A 29 1.75 18.67 -0.81
CA PRO A 29 1.08 18.53 0.48
C PRO A 29 1.53 19.61 1.45
N THR A 30 0.60 20.05 2.29
CA THR A 30 0.94 20.89 3.44
C THR A 30 1.69 20.07 4.50
N THR A 31 2.40 20.76 5.39
CA THR A 31 3.04 20.11 6.54
C THR A 31 2.05 19.32 7.39
N LEU A 32 0.80 19.77 7.51
CA LEU A 32 -0.23 19.09 8.30
C LEU A 32 -0.61 17.73 7.69
N GLN A 33 -0.78 17.68 6.36
CA GLN A 33 -1.07 16.42 5.66
C GLN A 33 0.10 15.44 5.78
N ILE A 34 1.35 15.92 5.73
CA ILE A 34 2.52 15.06 5.98
C ILE A 34 2.49 14.49 7.41
N LEU A 35 2.15 15.30 8.42
CA LEU A 35 2.05 14.85 9.81
C LEU A 35 0.97 13.77 10.00
N GLU A 36 -0.15 13.87 9.31
CA GLU A 36 -1.21 12.84 9.32
C GLU A 36 -0.67 11.49 8.83
N HIS A 37 0.08 11.48 7.72
CA HIS A 37 0.72 10.26 7.24
C HIS A 37 1.75 9.70 8.22
N ILE A 38 2.57 10.55 8.85
CA ILE A 38 3.55 10.11 9.86
C ILE A 38 2.84 9.40 11.03
N GLN A 39 1.71 9.93 11.50
CA GLN A 39 0.93 9.28 12.56
C GLN A 39 0.40 7.91 12.15
N LEU A 40 -0.05 7.76 10.90
CA LEU A 40 -0.50 6.46 10.36
C LEU A 40 0.65 5.46 10.22
N ILE A 41 1.83 5.94 9.80
CA ILE A 41 3.05 5.11 9.72
C ILE A 41 3.41 4.59 11.10
N GLU A 42 3.45 5.44 12.13
CA GLU A 42 3.77 5.02 13.50
C GLU A 42 2.77 3.99 14.06
N GLN A 43 1.48 4.13 13.72
CA GLN A 43 0.42 3.21 14.16
C GLN A 43 0.36 1.91 13.36
N ALA A 44 1.00 1.83 12.20
CA ALA A 44 0.92 0.66 11.33
C ALA A 44 1.52 -0.60 11.99
N ASP A 45 0.81 -1.71 11.91
CA ASP A 45 1.25 -3.00 12.46
C ASP A 45 1.96 -3.84 11.40
N LEU A 46 3.24 -4.13 11.61
CA LEU A 46 4.10 -4.90 10.69
C LEU A 46 3.85 -6.41 10.73
N THR A 47 3.03 -6.91 11.67
CA THR A 47 2.64 -8.33 11.70
C THR A 47 1.74 -8.71 10.52
N TYR A 48 1.08 -7.73 9.89
CA TYR A 48 0.23 -7.93 8.73
C TYR A 48 1.00 -7.70 7.42
N PRO A 49 0.96 -8.65 6.46
CA PRO A 49 1.66 -8.50 5.18
C PRO A 49 1.05 -7.41 4.30
N ILE A 50 1.89 -6.71 3.55
CA ILE A 50 1.44 -5.80 2.47
C ILE A 50 0.82 -6.60 1.32
N ILE A 51 0.04 -5.94 0.46
CA ILE A 51 -0.59 -6.57 -0.69
C ILE A 51 0.03 -6.01 -1.96
N LEU A 52 0.52 -6.90 -2.81
CA LEU A 52 1.09 -6.59 -4.11
C LEU A 52 0.20 -7.08 -5.25
N SER A 53 0.15 -6.31 -6.33
CA SER A 53 -0.42 -6.71 -7.61
C SER A 53 0.47 -7.76 -8.31
N ALA A 54 -0.02 -8.35 -9.41
CA ALA A 54 0.75 -9.35 -10.17
C ALA A 54 2.07 -8.83 -10.75
N ASP A 55 2.14 -7.55 -11.07
CA ASP A 55 3.35 -6.85 -11.51
C ASP A 55 4.21 -6.30 -10.36
N GLY A 56 3.82 -6.53 -9.10
CA GLY A 56 4.62 -6.22 -7.91
C GLY A 56 4.43 -4.81 -7.36
N ARG A 57 3.43 -4.07 -7.85
CA ARG A 57 3.04 -2.76 -7.33
C ARG A 57 2.32 -2.90 -5.99
N VAL A 58 2.47 -1.90 -5.12
CA VAL A 58 1.76 -1.85 -3.85
C VAL A 58 0.29 -1.54 -4.10
N MET A 59 -0.58 -2.48 -3.74
CA MET A 59 -2.03 -2.27 -3.73
C MET A 59 -2.51 -1.77 -2.35
N ASP A 60 -1.92 -2.31 -1.28
CA ASP A 60 -2.22 -1.94 0.09
C ASP A 60 -0.97 -2.12 0.98
N GLY A 61 -0.85 -1.26 1.99
CA GLY A 61 0.19 -1.37 3.01
C GLY A 61 1.36 -0.40 2.87
N MET A 62 1.24 0.68 2.07
CA MET A 62 2.33 1.65 1.92
C MET A 62 2.80 2.27 3.25
N HIS A 63 1.89 2.50 4.21
CA HIS A 63 2.30 2.96 5.55
C HIS A 63 3.17 1.93 6.30
N ARG A 64 2.91 0.62 6.12
CA ARG A 64 3.75 -0.45 6.68
C ARG A 64 5.11 -0.51 6.00
N VAL A 65 5.16 -0.35 4.68
CA VAL A 65 6.42 -0.23 3.93
C VAL A 65 7.27 0.92 4.46
N ALA A 66 6.67 2.11 4.60
CA ALA A 66 7.35 3.28 5.12
C ALA A 66 7.86 3.06 6.56
N LYS A 67 7.05 2.44 7.43
CA LYS A 67 7.47 2.12 8.81
C LYS A 67 8.68 1.18 8.83
N ALA A 68 8.64 0.08 8.08
CA ALA A 68 9.75 -0.87 8.01
C ALA A 68 11.04 -0.18 7.52
N LYS A 69 10.93 0.72 6.52
CA LYS A 69 12.09 1.48 6.04
C LYS A 69 12.63 2.45 7.10
N LEU A 70 11.77 3.13 7.85
CA LEU A 70 12.18 4.00 8.97
C LEU A 70 12.88 3.23 10.09
N GLN A 71 12.45 2.00 10.36
CA GLN A 71 13.07 1.11 11.36
C GLN A 71 14.42 0.53 10.90
N GLY A 72 14.79 0.72 9.62
CA GLY A 72 16.02 0.20 9.04
C GLY A 72 15.93 -1.27 8.63
N ASP A 73 14.73 -1.81 8.50
CA ASP A 73 14.53 -3.17 8.03
C ASP A 73 15.00 -3.31 6.57
N LEU A 74 15.41 -4.53 6.21
CA LEU A 74 15.76 -4.88 4.83
C LEU A 74 14.59 -5.52 4.07
N LYS A 75 13.63 -6.07 4.80
CA LYS A 75 12.56 -6.90 4.26
C LYS A 75 11.22 -6.58 4.91
N ILE A 76 10.14 -6.94 4.21
CA ILE A 76 8.78 -6.86 4.71
C ILE A 76 7.96 -8.07 4.27
N LEU A 77 6.96 -8.45 5.07
CA LEU A 77 5.99 -9.47 4.72
C LEU A 77 5.05 -8.96 3.63
N ALA A 78 4.82 -9.78 2.61
CA ALA A 78 3.93 -9.47 1.50
C ALA A 78 3.12 -10.70 1.07
N VAL A 79 1.93 -10.44 0.54
CA VAL A 79 1.16 -11.37 -0.30
C VAL A 79 1.04 -10.75 -1.69
N GLN A 80 1.02 -11.57 -2.74
CA GLN A 80 0.99 -11.08 -4.12
C GLN A 80 -0.04 -11.82 -4.95
N PHE A 81 -0.87 -11.07 -5.68
CA PHE A 81 -1.79 -11.62 -6.66
C PHE A 81 -1.04 -12.31 -7.81
N GLU A 82 -1.47 -13.51 -8.23
CA GLU A 82 -0.95 -14.12 -9.45
C GLU A 82 -1.47 -13.42 -10.72
N LYS A 83 -2.71 -12.93 -10.63
CA LYS A 83 -3.36 -12.10 -11.64
C LYS A 83 -4.07 -10.96 -10.93
N THR A 84 -3.74 -9.71 -11.28
CA THR A 84 -4.43 -8.55 -10.75
C THR A 84 -5.89 -8.58 -11.23
N PRO A 85 -6.87 -8.55 -10.31
CA PRO A 85 -8.27 -8.46 -10.71
C PRO A 85 -8.51 -7.17 -11.49
N VAL A 86 -9.47 -7.19 -12.41
CA VAL A 86 -9.95 -5.94 -13.03
C VAL A 86 -10.64 -5.11 -11.94
N PRO A 87 -10.47 -3.78 -11.94
CA PRO A 87 -11.24 -2.93 -11.05
C PRO A 87 -12.72 -3.12 -11.33
N ASP A 88 -13.52 -3.25 -10.27
CA ASP A 88 -14.98 -3.29 -10.41
C ASP A 88 -15.51 -1.93 -10.91
N PHE A 89 -14.82 -0.84 -10.57
CA PHE A 89 -15.10 0.52 -11.01
C PHE A 89 -13.82 1.28 -11.36
N ILE A 90 -13.87 2.14 -12.38
CA ILE A 90 -12.77 3.03 -12.77
C ILE A 90 -13.35 4.44 -12.92
N ASN A 91 -12.90 5.39 -12.09
CA ASN A 91 -13.34 6.79 -12.10
C ASN A 91 -14.87 6.97 -11.96
N VAL A 92 -15.51 6.12 -11.17
CA VAL A 92 -16.93 6.28 -10.80
C VAL A 92 -17.00 7.13 -9.55
N ASP A 93 -17.92 8.10 -9.52
CA ASP A 93 -18.16 8.94 -8.35
C ASP A 93 -18.66 8.07 -7.18
N GLU A 94 -18.29 8.41 -5.94
CA GLU A 94 -18.67 7.63 -4.76
C GLU A 94 -20.19 7.53 -4.61
N ASP A 95 -20.93 8.55 -5.05
CA ASP A 95 -22.40 8.58 -5.03
C ASP A 95 -23.05 7.64 -6.09
N ASP A 96 -22.28 7.22 -7.10
CA ASP A 96 -22.72 6.29 -8.14
C ASP A 96 -22.36 4.83 -7.81
N LEU A 97 -21.70 4.59 -6.67
CA LEU A 97 -21.40 3.25 -6.17
C LEU A 97 -22.65 2.68 -5.47
N ASN A 98 -23.13 1.54 -5.95
CA ASN A 98 -24.23 0.85 -5.29
C ASN A 98 -23.69 0.05 -4.09
N TYR A 99 -24.01 0.50 -2.88
CA TYR A 99 -23.55 -0.11 -1.62
C TYR A 99 -24.44 -1.25 -1.11
N ASP A 100 -25.50 -1.60 -1.83
CA ASP A 100 -26.51 -2.59 -1.41
C ASP A 100 -26.14 -4.07 -1.71
N GLU A 101 -24.85 -4.45 -1.67
CA GLU A 101 -24.41 -5.87 -1.65
C GLU A 101 -23.62 -6.26 -0.41
#